data_AF-A0A9N9DBA3-F1
#
_entry.id   AF-A0A9N9DBA3-F1
#
_cell.length_a   1.000
_cell.length_b   1.000
_cell.length_c   1.000
_cell.angle_alpha   90.00
_cell.angle_beta   90.00
_cell.angle_gamma   90.00
#
_symmetry.space_group_name_H-M   'P 1'
#
loop_
_entity.id
_entity.type
_entity.pdbx_description
1 polymer ?
#
loop_
_entity_poly.entity_id
_entity_poly.type
_entity_poly.pdbx_seq_one_letter_code
_entity_poly.pdbx_strand_id
1 'polypeptide(L)'
;MDAHDYSTNVINELQYRFPNRQLFASMKILNPREWPNDSQKLLLFGDNDLEILLKYFEQPNFHNNIQFSTLFDIKKCRKEWAEFKMITINNFSSNNIEILLPLLIQDYNDIFPNIIKLIQIVYCIPFSSVKCECGFSRQNKIKIKDKNLLTINILDMLIRISLEGPESKNFNYTCAYTIWSNQKRRTGIK
;
A
#
# COMPACT_ATOMS: atom_id res chain seq x y z
N MET A 1 -12.46 34.59 12.51
CA MET A 1 -12.84 33.29 11.93
C MET A 1 -13.52 32.52 13.03
N ASP A 2 -14.82 32.27 12.90
CA ASP A 2 -15.58 31.52 13.90
C ASP A 2 -15.10 30.05 13.93
N ALA A 3 -15.21 29.38 15.08
CA ALA A 3 -14.83 27.98 15.24
C ALA A 3 -15.61 27.08 14.26
N HIS A 4 -16.85 27.47 13.93
CA HIS A 4 -17.65 26.77 12.94
C HIS A 4 -17.11 26.92 11.50
N ASP A 5 -16.70 28.13 11.11
CA ASP A 5 -16.07 28.39 9.80
C ASP A 5 -14.74 27.65 9.66
N TYR A 6 -13.91 27.66 10.72
CA TYR A 6 -12.66 26.92 10.73
C TYR A 6 -12.90 25.41 10.55
N SER A 7 -13.81 24.82 11.33
CA SER A 7 -14.15 23.40 11.24
C SER A 7 -14.66 23.03 9.84
N THR A 8 -15.55 23.84 9.28
CA THR A 8 -16.12 23.62 7.94
C THR A 8 -15.03 23.66 6.87
N ASN A 9 -14.12 24.63 6.93
CA ASN A 9 -13.00 24.73 5.99
C ASN A 9 -12.03 23.55 6.10
N VAL A 10 -11.71 23.10 7.32
CA VAL A 10 -10.89 21.91 7.54
C VAL A 10 -11.55 20.66 6.96
N ILE A 11 -12.85 20.49 7.18
CA ILE A 11 -13.60 19.37 6.60
C ILE A 11 -13.52 19.44 5.08
N ASN A 12 -13.82 20.59 4.47
CA ASN A 12 -13.79 20.78 3.02
C ASN A 12 -12.42 20.47 2.41
N GLU A 13 -11.34 20.97 3.02
CA GLU A 13 -9.97 20.66 2.61
C GLU A 13 -9.67 19.15 2.69
N LEU A 14 -10.11 18.49 3.76
CA LEU A 14 -9.95 17.04 3.88
C LEU A 14 -10.78 16.28 2.84
N GLN A 15 -12.00 16.73 2.52
CA GLN A 15 -12.81 16.09 1.48
C GLN A 15 -12.17 16.26 0.11
N TYR A 16 -11.66 17.46 -0.18
CA TYR A 16 -10.98 17.79 -1.41
C TYR A 16 -9.69 16.98 -1.61
N ARG A 17 -8.89 16.81 -0.56
CA ARG A 17 -7.64 16.01 -0.60
C ARG A 17 -7.90 14.51 -0.70
N PHE A 18 -9.03 14.04 -0.17
CA PHE A 18 -9.39 12.61 -0.17
C PHE A 18 -10.78 12.40 -0.78
N PRO A 19 -10.95 12.62 -2.09
CA PRO A 19 -12.24 12.50 -2.77
C PRO A 19 -12.75 11.06 -2.79
N ASN A 20 -11.83 10.08 -2.78
CA ASN A 20 -12.14 8.65 -2.87
C ASN A 20 -12.30 7.98 -1.50
N ARG A 21 -12.70 8.69 -0.45
CA ARG A 21 -12.84 8.09 0.90
C ARG A 21 -13.75 6.86 0.94
N GLN A 22 -14.86 6.88 0.20
CA GLN A 22 -15.77 5.74 0.13
C GLN A 22 -15.09 4.50 -0.47
N LEU A 23 -14.24 4.70 -1.48
CA LEU A 23 -13.47 3.62 -2.08
C LEU A 23 -12.57 2.94 -1.05
N PHE A 24 -11.78 3.74 -0.32
CA PHE A 24 -10.89 3.23 0.72
C PHE A 24 -11.66 2.58 1.87
N ALA A 25 -12.81 3.13 2.25
CA ALA A 25 -13.69 2.52 3.25
C ALA A 25 -14.19 1.14 2.81
N SER A 26 -14.50 0.96 1.52
CA SER A 26 -14.96 -0.32 0.98
C SER A 26 -13.86 -1.38 0.89
N MET A 27 -12.58 -0.99 0.88
CA MET A 27 -11.46 -1.94 0.93
C MET A 27 -11.40 -2.75 2.24
N LYS A 28 -12.11 -2.33 3.29
CA LYS A 28 -12.22 -3.05 4.57
C LYS A 28 -12.72 -4.49 4.42
N ILE A 29 -13.43 -4.81 3.35
CA ILE A 29 -13.92 -6.17 3.09
C ILE A 29 -12.79 -7.18 2.95
N LEU A 30 -11.58 -6.73 2.62
CA LEU A 30 -10.40 -7.58 2.48
C LEU A 30 -9.60 -7.70 3.79
N ASN A 31 -10.09 -7.10 4.88
CA ASN A 31 -9.54 -7.27 6.21
C ASN A 31 -10.37 -8.31 6.99
N PRO A 32 -9.87 -9.55 7.18
CA PRO A 32 -10.57 -10.58 7.95
C PRO A 32 -10.90 -10.19 9.39
N ARG A 33 -10.25 -9.16 9.98
CA ARG A 33 -10.65 -8.66 11.31
C ARG A 33 -12.02 -7.97 11.32
N GLU A 34 -12.46 -7.47 10.17
CA GLU A 34 -13.77 -6.84 10.01
C GLU A 34 -14.87 -7.87 9.71
N TRP A 35 -14.50 -9.14 9.49
CA TRP A 35 -15.45 -10.16 9.07
C TRP A 35 -16.33 -10.61 10.25
N PRO A 36 -17.66 -10.72 10.05
CA PRO A 36 -18.53 -11.24 11.08
C PRO A 36 -18.18 -12.69 11.46
N ASN A 37 -18.18 -13.00 12.75
CA ASN A 37 -18.07 -14.38 13.24
C ASN A 37 -19.31 -15.22 12.91
N ASP A 38 -20.45 -14.57 12.65
CA ASP A 38 -21.71 -15.21 12.30
C ASP A 38 -21.76 -15.53 10.80
N SER A 39 -21.95 -16.81 10.46
CA SER A 39 -21.91 -17.30 9.09
C SER A 39 -22.98 -16.70 8.19
N GLN A 40 -24.19 -16.42 8.71
CA GLN A 40 -25.27 -15.82 7.93
C GLN A 40 -25.00 -14.34 7.63
N LYS A 41 -24.49 -13.60 8.60
CA LYS A 41 -24.07 -12.19 8.40
C LYS A 41 -22.88 -12.09 7.46
N LEU A 42 -21.96 -13.05 7.53
CA LEU A 42 -20.79 -13.09 6.67
C LEU A 42 -21.15 -13.40 5.22
N LEU A 43 -22.15 -14.25 4.96
CA LEU A 43 -22.65 -14.49 3.60
C LEU A 43 -23.06 -13.18 2.89
N LEU A 44 -23.68 -12.25 3.61
CA LEU A 44 -24.11 -10.95 3.08
C LEU A 44 -23.05 -9.84 3.23
N PHE A 45 -21.94 -10.12 3.91
CA PHE A 45 -20.93 -9.12 4.21
C PHE A 45 -20.16 -8.72 2.95
N GLY A 46 -19.96 -7.41 2.80
CA GLY A 46 -19.05 -6.83 1.83
C GLY A 46 -19.55 -6.79 0.39
N ASP A 47 -20.78 -7.24 0.09
CA ASP A 47 -21.29 -7.28 -1.29
C ASP A 47 -21.45 -5.86 -1.86
N ASN A 48 -22.04 -4.93 -1.10
CA ASN A 48 -22.17 -3.52 -1.50
C ASN A 48 -20.80 -2.83 -1.65
N ASP A 49 -19.88 -3.14 -0.74
CA ASP A 49 -18.52 -2.59 -0.77
C ASP A 49 -17.74 -3.13 -1.98
N LEU A 50 -17.92 -4.41 -2.33
CA LEU A 50 -17.35 -5.00 -3.54
C LEU A 50 -17.87 -4.28 -4.79
N GLU A 51 -19.16 -3.99 -4.88
CA GLU A 51 -19.72 -3.23 -6.01
C GLU A 51 -19.10 -1.83 -6.15
N ILE A 52 -18.82 -1.15 -5.03
CA ILE A 52 -18.12 0.15 -5.04
C ILE A 52 -16.71 0.00 -5.62
N LEU A 53 -15.97 -1.04 -5.19
CA LEU A 53 -14.63 -1.32 -5.70
C LEU A 53 -14.66 -1.66 -7.20
N LEU A 54 -15.55 -2.56 -7.61
CA LEU A 54 -15.67 -2.99 -9.01
C LEU A 54 -16.06 -1.82 -9.92
N LYS A 55 -17.01 -0.97 -9.51
CA LYS A 55 -17.42 0.21 -10.27
C LYS A 55 -16.27 1.21 -10.46
N TYR A 56 -15.40 1.35 -9.46
CA TYR A 56 -14.23 2.21 -9.58
C TYR A 56 -13.22 1.66 -10.61
N PHE A 57 -12.96 0.35 -10.58
CA PHE A 57 -12.01 -0.30 -11.49
C PHE A 57 -12.58 -0.67 -12.86
N GLU A 58 -13.89 -0.53 -13.05
CA GLU A 58 -14.58 -0.66 -14.34
C GLU A 58 -14.27 0.52 -15.27
N GLN A 59 -13.90 1.68 -14.71
CA GLN A 59 -13.58 2.84 -15.54
C GLN A 59 -12.35 2.56 -16.41
N PRO A 60 -12.40 2.88 -17.72
CA PRO A 60 -11.28 2.66 -18.61
C PRO A 60 -10.07 3.45 -18.11
N ASN A 61 -9.03 2.73 -17.72
CA ASN A 61 -7.78 3.34 -17.32
C ASN A 61 -7.07 3.85 -18.58
N PHE A 62 -6.86 5.15 -18.63
CA PHE A 62 -6.02 5.78 -19.64
C PHE A 62 -4.68 6.11 -19.02
N HIS A 63 -3.61 5.57 -19.60
CA HIS A 63 -2.26 5.97 -19.26
C HIS A 63 -1.52 6.29 -20.57
N ASN A 64 -0.98 7.51 -20.68
CA ASN A 64 -0.33 8.02 -21.89
C ASN A 64 -1.19 7.88 -23.17
N ASN A 65 -2.49 8.20 -23.10
CA ASN A 65 -3.47 8.05 -24.19
C ASN A 65 -3.69 6.60 -24.68
N ILE A 66 -3.20 5.60 -23.95
CA ILE A 66 -3.47 4.18 -24.24
C ILE A 66 -4.59 3.72 -23.32
N GLN A 67 -5.64 3.16 -23.93
CA GLN A 67 -6.74 2.53 -23.20
C GLN A 67 -6.31 1.13 -22.76
N PHE A 68 -6.35 0.88 -21.46
CA PHE A 68 -6.13 -0.44 -20.90
C PHE A 68 -7.45 -1.20 -20.81
N SER A 69 -7.39 -2.52 -20.98
CA SER A 69 -8.54 -3.40 -20.74
C SER A 69 -9.01 -3.29 -19.29
N THR A 70 -10.29 -3.60 -19.06
CA THR A 70 -10.85 -3.67 -17.70
C THR A 70 -9.98 -4.55 -16.82
N LEU A 71 -9.69 -4.07 -15.60
CA LEU A 71 -8.73 -4.73 -14.72
C LEU A 71 -9.26 -6.09 -14.22
N PHE A 72 -10.59 -6.23 -14.18
CA PHE A 72 -11.31 -7.38 -13.65
C PHE A 72 -12.43 -7.81 -14.61
N ASP A 73 -12.76 -9.10 -14.55
CA ASP A 73 -14.06 -9.59 -15.02
C ASP A 73 -15.07 -9.43 -13.87
N ILE A 74 -15.93 -8.41 -13.98
CA ILE A 74 -16.91 -8.04 -12.94
C ILE A 74 -17.87 -9.20 -12.62
N LYS A 75 -18.31 -9.95 -13.64
CA LYS A 75 -19.23 -11.07 -13.43
C LYS A 75 -18.53 -12.19 -12.69
N LYS A 76 -17.28 -12.48 -13.06
CA LYS A 76 -16.48 -13.51 -12.40
C LYS A 76 -16.12 -13.09 -10.97
N CYS A 77 -15.75 -11.83 -10.72
CA CYS A 77 -15.50 -11.28 -9.37
C CYS A 77 -16.63 -11.59 -8.40
N ARG A 78 -17.88 -11.30 -8.78
CA ARG A 78 -19.05 -11.50 -7.90
C ARG A 78 -19.20 -12.96 -7.49
N LYS A 79 -18.99 -13.88 -8.43
CA LYS A 79 -19.06 -15.31 -8.17
C LYS A 79 -17.89 -15.78 -7.29
N GLU A 80 -16.67 -15.38 -7.66
CA GLU A 80 -15.47 -15.69 -6.90
C GLU A 80 -15.58 -15.17 -5.45
N TRP A 81 -16.17 -13.99 -5.22
CA TRP A 81 -16.32 -13.42 -3.88
C TRP A 81 -17.17 -14.30 -2.95
N ALA A 82 -18.30 -14.81 -3.43
CA ALA A 82 -19.17 -15.68 -2.63
C ALA A 82 -18.44 -16.98 -2.23
N GLU A 83 -17.73 -17.60 -3.16
CA GLU A 83 -16.97 -18.83 -2.93
C GLU A 83 -15.75 -18.59 -2.03
N PHE A 84 -15.04 -17.49 -2.25
CA PHE A 84 -13.88 -17.07 -1.45
C PHE A 84 -14.24 -16.86 0.02
N LYS A 85 -15.39 -16.24 0.31
CA LYS A 85 -15.91 -16.08 1.68
C LYS A 85 -16.05 -17.43 2.38
N MET A 86 -16.64 -18.43 1.71
CA MET A 86 -16.84 -19.77 2.27
C MET A 86 -15.54 -20.49 2.60
N ILE A 87 -14.54 -20.41 1.72
CA ILE A 87 -13.23 -21.04 1.94
C ILE A 87 -12.47 -20.35 3.07
N THR A 88 -12.59 -19.03 3.16
CA THR A 88 -11.88 -18.25 4.18
C THR A 88 -12.37 -18.55 5.59
N ILE A 89 -13.69 -18.72 5.76
CA ILE A 89 -14.31 -19.17 7.02
C ILE A 89 -13.72 -20.50 7.48
N ASN A 90 -13.72 -21.48 6.59
CA ASN A 90 -13.39 -22.86 6.94
C ASN A 90 -11.91 -23.06 7.28
N ASN A 91 -11.02 -22.26 6.69
CA ASN A 91 -9.59 -22.51 6.73
C ASN A 91 -8.77 -21.48 7.51
N PHE A 92 -9.29 -20.27 7.75
CA PHE A 92 -8.45 -19.13 8.13
C PHE A 92 -8.98 -18.25 9.28
N SER A 93 -9.98 -18.74 10.01
CA SER A 93 -10.67 -18.02 11.12
C SER A 93 -9.77 -17.47 12.25
N SER A 94 -8.47 -17.80 12.29
CA SER A 94 -7.54 -17.39 13.37
C SER A 94 -6.17 -16.88 12.89
N ASN A 95 -5.92 -16.75 11.59
CA ASN A 95 -4.56 -16.50 11.08
C ASN A 95 -4.25 -15.00 10.93
N ASN A 96 -3.02 -14.62 11.29
CA ASN A 96 -2.50 -13.28 11.02
C ASN A 96 -2.50 -13.02 9.50
N ILE A 97 -3.01 -11.86 9.10
CA ILE A 97 -3.22 -11.47 7.71
C ILE A 97 -1.91 -11.53 6.89
N GLU A 98 -0.78 -11.20 7.54
CA GLU A 98 0.56 -11.25 6.95
C GLU A 98 1.01 -12.66 6.55
N ILE A 99 0.49 -13.68 7.24
CA ILE A 99 0.75 -15.09 6.95
C ILE A 99 -0.30 -15.63 5.96
N LEU A 100 -1.53 -15.15 6.09
CA LEU A 100 -2.66 -15.60 5.28
C LEU A 100 -2.52 -15.20 3.81
N LEU A 101 -2.09 -13.98 3.53
CA LEU A 101 -2.09 -13.46 2.16
C LEU A 101 -1.13 -14.20 1.21
N PRO A 102 0.13 -14.49 1.59
CA PRO A 102 1.00 -15.30 0.74
C PRO A 102 0.37 -16.65 0.41
N LEU A 103 -0.29 -17.29 1.38
CA LEU A 103 -0.97 -18.58 1.17
C LEU A 103 -2.16 -18.44 0.21
N LEU A 104 -2.99 -17.42 0.40
CA LEU A 104 -4.12 -17.16 -0.50
C LEU A 104 -3.65 -16.88 -1.94
N ILE A 105 -2.60 -16.09 -2.09
CA ILE A 105 -2.02 -15.77 -3.41
C ILE A 105 -1.39 -17.03 -4.04
N GLN A 106 -0.72 -17.87 -3.24
CA GLN A 106 -0.07 -19.06 -3.77
C GLN A 106 -1.08 -20.16 -4.15
N ASP A 107 -2.04 -20.45 -3.28
CA ASP A 107 -2.88 -21.64 -3.38
C ASP A 107 -4.19 -21.37 -4.14
N TYR A 108 -4.65 -20.12 -4.21
CA TYR A 108 -5.97 -19.78 -4.75
C TYR A 108 -5.96 -18.81 -5.93
N ASN A 109 -4.79 -18.41 -6.46
CA ASN A 109 -4.72 -17.48 -7.59
C ASN A 109 -5.38 -18.03 -8.87
N ASP A 110 -5.32 -19.34 -9.11
CA ASP A 110 -5.96 -19.96 -10.28
C ASP A 110 -7.48 -20.13 -10.08
N ILE A 111 -7.94 -20.18 -8.83
CA ILE A 111 -9.35 -20.41 -8.46
C ILE A 111 -10.10 -19.08 -8.39
N PHE A 112 -9.51 -18.08 -7.73
CA PHE A 112 -10.09 -16.74 -7.52
C PHE A 112 -9.20 -15.62 -8.09
N PRO A 113 -8.83 -15.65 -9.38
CA PRO A 113 -7.84 -14.73 -9.94
C PRO A 113 -8.23 -13.26 -9.80
N ASN A 114 -9.53 -12.93 -9.83
CA ASN A 114 -9.94 -11.53 -9.70
C ASN A 114 -9.93 -11.05 -8.25
N ILE A 115 -10.38 -11.89 -7.31
CA ILE A 115 -10.35 -11.55 -5.88
C ILE A 115 -8.92 -11.46 -5.38
N ILE A 116 -8.03 -12.38 -5.77
CA ILE A 116 -6.61 -12.32 -5.42
C ILE A 116 -5.96 -11.06 -5.98
N LYS A 117 -6.25 -10.70 -7.24
CA LYS A 117 -5.78 -9.44 -7.82
C LYS A 117 -6.28 -8.22 -7.07
N LEU A 118 -7.54 -8.20 -6.64
CA LEU A 118 -8.11 -7.13 -5.84
C LEU A 118 -7.40 -7.01 -4.47
N ILE A 119 -7.15 -8.15 -3.82
CA ILE A 119 -6.37 -8.23 -2.58
C ILE A 119 -4.97 -7.63 -2.79
N GLN A 120 -4.26 -8.01 -3.85
CA GLN A 120 -2.93 -7.48 -4.16
C GLN A 120 -2.93 -5.95 -4.30
N ILE A 121 -3.90 -5.39 -5.03
CA ILE A 121 -4.02 -3.94 -5.24
C ILE A 121 -4.23 -3.22 -3.90
N VAL A 122 -5.17 -3.70 -3.10
CA VAL A 122 -5.47 -3.11 -1.79
C VAL A 122 -4.25 -3.18 -0.88
N TYR A 123 -3.52 -4.30 -0.90
CA TYR A 123 -2.31 -4.47 -0.09
C TYR A 123 -1.12 -3.62 -0.52
N CYS A 124 -1.08 -3.14 -1.76
CA CYS A 124 -0.10 -2.15 -2.18
C CYS A 124 -0.36 -0.75 -1.58
N ILE A 125 -1.53 -0.52 -1.00
CA ILE A 125 -1.89 0.78 -0.41
C ILE A 125 -1.43 0.79 1.06
N PRO A 126 -0.55 1.72 1.45
CA PRO A 126 -0.12 1.84 2.84
C PRO A 126 -1.26 2.38 3.71
N PHE A 127 -1.91 1.51 4.49
CA PHE A 127 -2.99 1.90 5.41
C PHE A 127 -2.50 2.52 6.73
N SER A 128 -1.19 2.52 7.00
CA SER A 128 -0.63 3.08 8.24
C SER A 128 0.43 4.14 7.98
N SER A 129 0.43 5.17 8.83
CA SER A 129 1.51 6.18 8.89
C SER A 129 2.79 5.64 9.51
N VAL A 130 2.79 4.43 10.07
CA VAL A 130 3.93 3.84 10.79
C VAL A 130 5.20 3.83 9.93
N LYS A 131 5.08 3.51 8.64
CA LYS A 131 6.22 3.57 7.70
C LYS A 131 6.71 5.01 7.49
N CYS A 132 5.80 5.98 7.41
CA CYS A 132 6.15 7.39 7.32
C CYS A 132 6.84 7.89 8.60
N GLU A 133 6.33 7.52 9.77
CA GLU A 133 6.92 7.82 11.09
C GLU A 133 8.33 7.23 11.23
N CYS A 134 8.54 6.01 10.74
CA CYS A 134 9.86 5.41 10.64
C CYS A 134 10.80 6.26 9.77
N GLY A 135 10.33 6.71 8.60
CA GLY A 135 11.05 7.63 7.72
C GLY A 135 11.45 8.93 8.42
N PHE A 136 10.52 9.56 9.14
CA PHE A 136 10.79 10.78 9.91
C PHE A 136 11.80 10.55 11.04
N SER A 137 11.69 9.43 11.76
CA SER A 137 12.66 9.07 12.80
C SER A 137 14.07 8.87 12.22
N ARG A 138 14.19 8.19 11.07
CA ARG A 138 15.47 8.05 10.35
C ARG A 138 15.99 9.41 9.88
N GLN A 139 15.12 10.25 9.33
CA GLN A 139 15.47 11.60 8.90
C GLN A 139 16.03 12.43 10.06
N ASN A 140 15.42 12.37 11.24
CA ASN A 140 15.88 13.08 12.45
C ASN A 140 17.24 12.57 12.93
N LYS A 141 17.51 11.26 12.81
CA LYS A 141 18.84 10.68 13.11
C LYS A 141 19.91 11.09 12.09
N ILE A 142 19.54 11.30 10.83
CA ILE A 142 20.46 11.71 9.76
C ILE A 142 20.74 13.22 9.87
N LYS A 143 19.71 14.03 10.15
CA LYS A 143 19.80 15.47 10.42
C LYS A 143 20.21 15.73 11.87
N ILE A 144 21.41 15.33 12.26
CA ILE A 144 22.01 15.81 13.52
C ILE A 144 22.41 17.28 13.31
N LYS A 145 22.46 18.09 14.38
CA LYS A 145 22.73 19.55 14.38
C LYS A 145 23.90 20.01 13.48
N ASP A 146 24.89 19.15 13.20
CA ASP A 146 26.07 19.47 12.38
C ASP A 146 25.94 19.07 10.90
N LYS A 147 24.83 18.43 10.49
CA LYS A 147 24.52 17.98 9.12
C LYS A 147 23.40 18.80 8.47
N ASN A 148 23.31 20.09 8.76
CA ASN A 148 22.23 20.95 8.25
C ASN A 148 22.37 21.33 6.76
N LEU A 149 23.45 20.91 6.08
CA LEU A 149 23.76 21.25 4.68
C LEU A 149 23.52 20.08 3.71
N LEU A 150 22.73 19.07 4.08
CA LEU A 150 22.37 18.01 3.16
C LEU A 150 21.34 18.51 2.14
N THR A 151 21.65 18.36 0.85
CA THR A 151 20.64 18.55 -0.20
C THR A 151 19.54 17.50 -0.07
N ILE A 152 18.33 17.84 -0.53
CA ILE A 152 17.15 16.94 -0.47
C ILE A 152 17.47 15.58 -1.10
N ASN A 153 18.20 15.55 -2.22
CA ASN A 153 18.57 14.32 -2.91
C ASN A 153 19.49 13.43 -2.08
N ILE A 154 20.51 14.00 -1.43
CA ILE A 154 21.42 13.23 -0.57
C ILE A 154 20.65 12.72 0.65
N LEU A 155 19.77 13.54 1.21
CA LEU A 155 18.93 13.14 2.33
C LEU A 155 18.00 11.97 1.97
N ASP A 156 17.34 12.00 0.80
CA ASP A 156 16.51 10.88 0.31
C ASP A 156 17.34 9.60 0.16
N MET A 157 18.51 9.69 -0.48
CA MET A 157 19.41 8.54 -0.63
C MET A 157 19.84 7.95 0.73
N LEU A 158 20.20 8.79 1.70
CA LEU A 158 20.60 8.35 3.03
C LEU A 158 19.43 7.72 3.81
N ILE A 159 18.22 8.28 3.70
CA ILE A 159 17.02 7.69 4.31
C ILE A 159 16.74 6.32 3.69
N ARG A 160 16.81 6.20 2.36
CA ARG A 160 16.60 4.94 1.64
C ARG A 160 17.60 3.87 2.03
N ILE A 161 18.90 4.21 2.08
CA ILE A 161 19.94 3.30 2.58
C ILE A 161 19.69 2.92 4.04
N SER A 162 19.24 3.86 4.88
CA SER A 162 18.97 3.57 6.28
C SER A 162 17.73 2.69 6.51
N LEU A 163 16.76 2.69 5.59
CA LEU A 163 15.53 1.92 5.70
C LEU A 163 15.67 0.54 5.05
N GLU A 164 16.23 0.49 3.84
CA GLU A 164 16.23 -0.71 2.99
C GLU A 164 17.64 -1.33 2.83
N GLY A 165 18.68 -0.64 3.30
CA GLY A 165 20.05 -1.13 3.21
C GLY A 165 20.29 -2.33 4.15
N PRO A 166 21.25 -3.21 3.81
CA PRO A 166 21.63 -4.30 4.69
C PRO A 166 22.23 -3.76 5.99
N GLU A 167 22.18 -4.56 7.04
CA GLU A 167 22.91 -4.22 8.26
C GLU A 167 24.40 -3.98 7.95
N SER A 168 25.02 -3.07 8.70
CA SER A 168 26.45 -2.73 8.59
C SER A 168 27.34 -3.97 8.43
N LYS A 169 27.13 -5.01 9.24
CA LYS A 169 27.89 -6.27 9.19
C LYS A 169 27.77 -7.06 7.89
N ASN A 170 26.64 -6.92 7.18
CA ASN A 170 26.33 -7.62 5.93
C ASN A 170 26.62 -6.73 4.70
N PHE A 171 27.01 -5.47 4.90
CA PHE A 171 27.32 -4.57 3.82
C PHE A 171 28.69 -4.88 3.23
N ASN A 172 28.76 -5.01 1.90
CA ASN A 172 30.02 -5.28 1.20
C ASN A 172 30.84 -3.99 1.03
N TYR A 173 31.61 -3.64 2.06
CA TYR A 173 32.49 -2.48 2.06
C TYR A 173 33.55 -2.52 0.96
N THR A 174 34.05 -3.71 0.62
CA THR A 174 35.07 -3.88 -0.42
C THR A 174 34.53 -3.50 -1.80
N CYS A 175 33.30 -3.91 -2.11
CA CYS A 175 32.62 -3.54 -3.35
C CYS A 175 32.38 -2.02 -3.40
N ALA A 176 31.86 -1.45 -2.31
CA ALA A 176 31.63 0.00 -2.24
C ALA A 176 32.93 0.81 -2.39
N TYR A 177 34.02 0.37 -1.75
CA TYR A 177 35.34 0.98 -1.89
C TYR A 177 35.85 0.90 -3.32
N THR A 178 35.71 -0.25 -3.98
CA THR A 178 36.14 -0.45 -5.37
C THR A 178 35.38 0.46 -6.33
N ILE A 179 34.08 0.63 -6.13
CA ILE A 179 33.28 1.58 -6.93
C ILE A 179 33.75 3.00 -6.68
N TRP A 180 33.92 3.40 -5.42
CA TRP A 180 34.36 4.74 -5.05
C TRP A 180 35.78 5.07 -5.56
N SER A 181 36.73 4.14 -5.45
CA SER A 181 38.11 4.34 -5.89
C SER A 181 38.25 4.43 -7.41
N ASN A 182 37.37 3.74 -8.15
CA ASN A 182 37.30 3.79 -9.61
C ASN A 182 36.51 4.99 -10.15
N GLN A 183 35.82 5.76 -9.30
CA GLN A 183 35.18 7.00 -9.74
C GLN A 183 36.25 8.07 -10.04
N LYS A 184 36.20 8.66 -11.24
CA LYS A 184 37.07 9.78 -11.62
C LYS A 184 36.96 10.87 -10.56
N ARG A 185 38.10 11.27 -9.98
CA ARG A 185 38.16 12.43 -9.07
C ARG A 185 37.54 13.62 -9.79
N ARG A 186 36.57 14.28 -9.14
CA ARG A 186 36.12 15.61 -9.59
C ARG A 186 37.35 16.51 -9.51
N THR A 187 37.94 16.82 -10.66
CA THR A 187 38.93 17.88 -10.78
C THR A 187 38.21 19.18 -10.44
N GLY A 188 38.45 19.71 -9.23
CA GLY A 188 38.00 21.04 -8.88
C GLY A 188 38.52 22.01 -9.94
N ILE A 189 37.60 22.77 -10.53
CA ILE A 189 37.96 23.96 -11.30
C ILE A 189 38.72 24.86 -10.31
N LYS A 190 39.99 25.15 -10.65
CA LYS A 190 40.83 26.12 -9.94
C LYS A 190 40.24 27.52 -10.07
#